data_AF-A0A1F2TW39-F1
#
_entry.id   AF-A0A1F2TW39-F1
#
_cell.length_a   1.000
_cell.length_b   1.000
_cell.length_c   1.000
_cell.angle_alpha   90.00
_cell.angle_beta   90.00
_cell.angle_gamma   90.00
#
_symmetry.space_group_name_H-M   'P 1'
#
loop_
_entity.id
_entity.type
_entity.pdbx_description
1 polymer ?
#
loop_
_entity_poly.entity_id
_entity_poly.type
_entity_poly.pdbx_seq_one_letter_code
_entity_poly.pdbx_strand_id
1 'polypeptide(L)'
;MTRALETLGALFRGATAYPRARGVWRDDERGGELQYEEPTIVTCYADPAALTDSARLRLRAFLHGLGREANQGEVGIVIGDKYYGITKFDRESV
;
A
#
# COMPACT_ATOMS: atom_id res chain seq x y z
N MET A 1 -2.91 -9.94 5.34
CA MET A 1 -3.13 -10.04 3.87
C MET A 1 -4.56 -9.66 3.47
N THR A 2 -5.58 -10.16 4.18
CA THR A 2 -7.01 -9.95 3.87
C THR A 2 -7.43 -8.47 3.76
N ARG A 3 -6.95 -7.60 4.65
CA ARG A 3 -7.39 -6.19 4.71
C ARG A 3 -7.14 -5.36 3.45
N ALA A 4 -6.04 -5.63 2.73
CA ALA A 4 -5.77 -4.95 1.45
C ALA A 4 -6.79 -5.38 0.38
N LEU A 5 -7.05 -6.69 0.27
CA LEU A 5 -8.07 -7.23 -0.65
C LEU A 5 -9.47 -6.74 -0.30
N GLU A 6 -9.83 -6.70 0.99
CA GLU A 6 -11.12 -6.19 1.47
C GLU A 6 -11.29 -4.70 1.17
N THR A 7 -10.27 -3.89 1.45
CA THR A 7 -10.31 -2.44 1.21
C THR A 7 -10.45 -2.14 -0.27
N LEU A 8 -9.60 -2.71 -1.11
CA LEU A 8 -9.64 -2.48 -2.55
C LEU A 8 -10.87 -3.12 -3.20
N GLY A 9 -11.33 -4.28 -2.72
CA GLY A 9 -12.58 -4.90 -3.16
C GLY A 9 -13.81 -4.07 -2.83
N ALA A 10 -13.87 -3.49 -1.62
CA ALA A 10 -14.98 -2.63 -1.22
C ALA A 10 -14.97 -1.27 -1.93
N LEU A 11 -13.80 -0.71 -2.24
CA LEU A 11 -13.68 0.59 -2.94
C LEU A 11 -13.84 0.46 -4.45
N PHE A 12 -13.27 -0.60 -5.04
CA PHE A 12 -13.04 -0.70 -6.48
C PHE A 12 -13.57 -2.01 -7.10
N ARG A 13 -14.45 -2.73 -6.38
CA ARG A 13 -15.17 -3.94 -6.82
C ARG A 13 -14.32 -5.20 -6.98
N GLY A 14 -13.01 -5.15 -6.80
CA GLY A 14 -12.16 -6.33 -6.81
C GLY A 14 -10.68 -6.00 -6.65
N ALA A 15 -9.91 -7.00 -6.23
CA ALA A 15 -8.46 -6.96 -6.18
C ALA A 15 -7.89 -8.37 -6.28
N THR A 16 -6.66 -8.50 -6.74
CA THR A 16 -5.93 -9.76 -6.85
C THR A 16 -4.61 -9.62 -6.11
N ALA A 17 -4.34 -10.56 -5.21
CA ALA A 17 -3.07 -10.67 -4.53
C ALA A 17 -2.17 -11.68 -5.25
N TYR A 18 -0.92 -11.31 -5.44
CA TYR A 18 0.18 -12.17 -5.86
C TYR A 18 1.05 -12.43 -4.62
N PRO A 19 0.74 -13.48 -3.84
CA PRO A 19 1.52 -13.81 -2.66
C PRO A 19 2.89 -14.38 -3.06
N ARG A 20 3.85 -14.37 -2.12
CA ARG A 20 5.22 -14.91 -2.29
C ARG A 20 6.03 -14.20 -3.39
N ALA A 21 5.82 -12.89 -3.57
CA ALA A 21 6.79 -12.11 -4.33
C ALA A 21 8.12 -12.10 -3.58
N ARG A 22 9.23 -11.87 -4.28
CA ARG A 22 10.54 -11.67 -3.66
C ARG A 22 10.98 -10.24 -3.96
N GLY A 23 11.11 -9.45 -2.90
CA GLY A 23 11.57 -8.08 -2.94
C GLY A 23 13.00 -7.97 -2.41
N VAL A 24 13.66 -6.90 -2.81
CA VAL A 24 14.92 -6.48 -2.21
C VAL A 24 14.96 -4.96 -2.17
N TRP A 25 15.44 -4.40 -1.07
CA TRP A 25 15.73 -2.98 -0.95
C TRP A 25 17.09 -2.77 -0.27
N ARG A 26 17.69 -1.60 -0.49
CA ARG A 26 18.99 -1.23 0.07
C ARG A 26 18.78 -0.47 1.37
N ASP A 27 19.30 -1.01 2.47
CA ASP A 27 19.25 -0.37 3.78
C ASP A 27 20.48 0.52 3.99
N ASP A 28 20.34 1.80 3.66
CA ASP A 28 21.40 2.79 3.79
C ASP A 28 21.76 3.08 5.26
N GLU A 29 20.87 2.82 6.23
CA GLU A 29 21.17 2.95 7.66
C GLU A 29 22.08 1.81 8.15
N ARG A 30 22.07 0.68 7.45
CA ARG A 30 22.96 -0.48 7.66
C ARG A 30 24.12 -0.54 6.66
N GLY A 31 24.60 0.62 6.20
CA GLY A 31 25.76 0.68 5.31
C GLY A 31 25.51 0.12 3.91
N GLY A 32 24.25 0.10 3.46
CA GLY A 32 23.87 -0.31 2.11
C GLY A 32 23.64 -1.81 1.94
N GLU A 33 23.44 -2.54 3.03
CA GLU A 33 23.08 -3.97 2.98
C GLU A 33 21.76 -4.19 2.24
N LEU A 34 21.71 -5.26 1.44
CA LEU A 34 20.47 -5.66 0.75
C LEU A 34 19.57 -6.43 1.70
N GLN A 35 18.40 -5.88 1.98
CA GLN A 35 17.34 -6.54 2.74
C GLN A 35 16.38 -7.23 1.78
N TYR A 36 16.27 -8.55 1.92
CA TYR A 36 15.37 -9.36 1.12
C TYR A 36 14.09 -9.64 1.88
N GLU A 37 12.96 -9.51 1.18
CA GLU A 37 11.64 -9.65 1.78
C GLU A 37 10.72 -10.46 0.87
N GLU A 38 9.62 -10.96 1.46
CA GLU A 38 8.56 -11.65 0.73
C GLU A 38 7.26 -10.83 0.71
N PRO A 39 7.22 -9.70 -0.03
CA PRO A 39 6.02 -8.87 -0.06
C PRO A 39 4.86 -9.59 -0.75
N THR A 40 3.64 -9.12 -0.47
CA THR A 40 2.47 -9.45 -1.27
C THR A 40 2.12 -8.26 -2.15
N ILE A 41 2.13 -8.46 -3.47
CA ILE A 41 1.69 -7.42 -4.41
C ILE A 41 0.19 -7.56 -4.56
N VAL A 42 -0.55 -6.47 -4.35
CA VAL A 42 -2.00 -6.44 -4.58
C VAL A 42 -2.31 -5.46 -5.70
N THR A 43 -3.06 -5.93 -6.68
CA THR A 43 -3.48 -5.12 -7.84
C THR A 43 -4.99 -5.03 -7.87
N CYS A 44 -5.53 -3.89 -8.28
CA CYS A 44 -6.94 -3.72 -8.58
C CYS A 44 -7.10 -2.87 -9.83
N TYR A 45 -8.07 -3.23 -10.66
CA TYR A 45 -8.53 -2.35 -11.75
C TYR A 45 -9.71 -1.55 -11.23
N ALA A 46 -9.61 -0.22 -11.33
CA ALA A 46 -10.65 0.70 -10.92
C ALA A 46 -11.03 1.60 -12.09
N ASP A 47 -12.34 1.87 -12.24
CA ASP A 47 -12.79 3.00 -13.04
C ASP A 47 -12.28 4.29 -12.38
N PRO A 48 -11.61 5.21 -13.11
CA PRO A 48 -11.20 6.50 -12.54
C PRO A 48 -12.33 7.25 -11.82
N ALA A 49 -13.58 7.11 -12.27
CA ALA A 49 -14.75 7.72 -11.63
C ALA A 49 -15.06 7.13 -10.23
N ALA A 50 -14.60 5.91 -9.94
CA ALA A 50 -14.74 5.29 -8.61
C ALA A 50 -13.82 5.92 -7.55
N LEU A 51 -12.80 6.68 -7.96
CA LEU A 51 -11.85 7.36 -7.06
C LEU A 51 -12.42 8.71 -6.56
N THR A 52 -13.62 8.65 -5.97
CA THR A 52 -14.31 9.79 -5.34
C THR A 52 -13.52 10.35 -4.14
N ASP A 53 -13.90 11.52 -3.62
CA ASP A 53 -13.26 12.09 -2.42
C ASP A 53 -13.35 11.14 -1.22
N SER A 54 -14.50 10.49 -1.02
CA SER A 54 -14.68 9.52 0.06
C SER A 54 -13.84 8.26 -0.13
N ALA A 55 -13.72 7.75 -1.36
CA ALA A 55 -12.85 6.63 -1.67
C ALA A 55 -11.37 6.98 -1.44
N ARG A 56 -10.95 8.19 -1.83
CA ARG A 56 -9.59 8.71 -1.59
C ARG A 56 -9.27 8.81 -0.10
N LEU A 57 -10.18 9.34 0.71
CA LEU A 57 -10.00 9.43 2.16
C LEU A 57 -9.89 8.06 2.81
N ARG A 58 -10.76 7.10 2.42
CA ARG A 58 -10.71 5.73 2.92
C ARG A 58 -9.44 4.99 2.52
N LEU A 59 -9.02 5.14 1.26
CA LEU A 59 -7.76 4.55 0.77
C LEU A 59 -6.57 5.15 1.53
N ARG A 60 -6.53 6.47 1.72
CA ARG A 60 -5.49 7.14 2.52
C ARG A 60 -5.45 6.60 3.95
N ALA A 61 -6.60 6.53 4.62
CA ALA A 61 -6.68 6.04 6.00
C ALA A 61 -6.12 4.61 6.11
N PHE A 62 -6.49 3.73 5.16
CA PHE A 62 -5.96 2.37 5.08
C PHE A 62 -4.44 2.33 4.87
N LEU A 63 -3.90 3.06 3.89
CA LEU A 63 -2.46 3.07 3.58
C LEU A 63 -1.63 3.60 4.75
N HIS A 64 -2.11 4.66 5.41
CA HIS A 64 -1.43 5.23 6.58
C HIS A 64 -1.52 4.27 7.78
N GLY A 65 -2.66 3.60 7.98
CA GLY A 65 -2.81 2.54 8.99
C GLY A 65 -1.86 1.36 8.75
N LEU A 66 -1.79 0.88 7.51
CA LEU A 66 -0.89 -0.19 7.10
C LEU A 66 0.56 0.13 7.45
N GLY A 67 1.02 1.35 7.12
CA GLY A 67 2.39 1.78 7.40
C GLY A 67 2.73 1.78 8.88
N ARG A 68 1.82 2.32 9.72
CA ARG A 68 2.00 2.33 11.19
C ARG A 68 2.02 0.93 11.77
N GLU A 69 1.01 0.12 11.44
CA GLU A 69 0.80 -1.19 12.06
C GLU A 69 1.86 -2.22 11.65
N ALA A 70 2.35 -2.14 10.41
CA ALA A 70 3.40 -3.02 9.92
C ALA A 70 4.81 -2.45 10.13
N ASN A 71 4.93 -1.32 10.84
CA ASN A 71 6.19 -0.61 11.12
C ASN A 71 7.06 -0.44 9.86
N GLN A 72 6.46 -0.01 8.77
CA GLN A 72 7.12 0.09 7.46
C GLN A 72 7.87 1.41 7.33
N GLY A 73 9.03 1.39 6.69
CA GLY A 73 9.74 2.62 6.29
C GLY A 73 9.01 3.39 5.19
N GLU A 74 8.27 2.69 4.32
CA GLU A 74 7.48 3.27 3.25
C GLU A 74 6.28 2.36 2.91
N VAL A 75 5.13 2.98 2.59
CA VAL A 75 4.03 2.30 1.89
C VAL A 75 3.94 2.84 0.47
N GLY A 76 4.22 1.98 -0.50
CA GLY A 76 4.12 2.29 -1.93
C GLY A 76 2.74 1.95 -2.51
N ILE A 77 2.19 2.86 -3.31
CA ILE A 77 1.01 2.59 -4.15
C ILE A 77 1.21 3.19 -5.54
N VAL A 78 0.80 2.45 -6.57
CA VAL A 78 0.74 2.93 -7.95
C VAL A 78 -0.72 3.20 -8.31
N ILE A 79 -1.01 4.42 -8.78
CA ILE A 79 -2.33 4.80 -9.29
C ILE A 79 -2.15 5.28 -10.73
N GLY A 80 -2.69 4.53 -11.68
CA GLY A 80 -2.41 4.75 -13.10
C GLY A 80 -0.94 4.47 -13.42
N ASP A 81 -0.23 5.50 -13.86
CA ASP A 81 1.20 5.47 -14.21
C ASP A 81 2.10 6.07 -13.11
N LYS A 82 1.51 6.54 -12.01
CA LYS A 82 2.23 7.29 -10.98
C LYS A 82 2.41 6.50 -9.70
N TYR A 83 3.66 6.43 -9.23
CA TYR A 83 4.03 5.92 -7.91
C TYR A 83 3.89 7.00 -6.84
N TYR A 84 3.35 6.61 -5.69
CA TYR A 84 3.28 7.40 -4.47
C TYR A 84 3.90 6.60 -3.31
N GLY A 85 5.00 7.11 -2.76
CA GLY A 85 5.64 6.58 -1.55
C GLY A 85 5.21 7.37 -0.32
N ILE A 86 4.63 6.70 0.67
CA ILE A 86 4.22 7.31 1.94
C ILE A 86 5.22 6.90 3.02
N THR A 87 6.05 7.86 3.46
CA THR A 87 7.06 7.67 4.52
C THR A 87 6.68 8.35 5.83
N LYS A 88 5.61 9.15 5.82
CA LYS A 88 5.05 9.80 7.01
C LYS A 88 3.57 9.45 7.11
N PHE A 89 3.22 8.74 8.17
CA PHE A 89 1.86 8.26 8.39
C PHE A 89 1.08 9.23 9.29
N ASP A 90 -0.20 9.40 8.97
CA ASP A 90 -1.09 10.30 9.70
C ASP A 90 -1.41 9.61 11.03
N ARG A 91 -1.78 10.36 12.07
CA ARG A 91 -2.35 9.74 13.27
C ARG A 91 -3.79 9.30 12.98
N GLU A 92 -4.28 8.31 13.72
CA GLU A 92 -5.71 8.03 13.70
C GLU A 92 -6.48 9.30 14.02
N SER A 93 -7.39 9.68 13.13
CA SER A 93 -8.34 10.75 13.43
C SER A 93 -9.37 10.17 14.38
N VAL A 94 -9.48 10.75 15.57
CA VAL A 94 -10.55 10.45 16.55
C VAL A 94 -11.90 10.82 15.96
#